data_AF-A0A6C2TWE9-F1
#
_entry.id   AF-A0A6C2TWE9-F1
#
_cell.length_a   1.000
_cell.length_b   1.000
_cell.length_c   1.000
_cell.angle_alpha   90.00
_cell.angle_beta   90.00
_cell.angle_gamma   90.00
#
_symmetry.space_group_name_H-M   'P 1'
#
loop_
_entity.id
_entity.type
_entity.pdbx_description
1 polymer ?
#
loop_
_entity_poly.entity_id
_entity_poly.type
_entity_poly.pdbx_seq_one_letter_code
_entity_poly.pdbx_strand_id
1 'polypeptide(L)'
;MRKIITIATLLACNIVNASLMTDAVRLSGVGGSYDLWLEPQSYGDSVIFLSVADLAMTMTHEGGALPHQADWYVVNVDDEFTPENISLDMFSPYEMGSSIPLAPSFYLGVTASTLDLGYGARNSFGWAKFGYELGGELTLQESAVAYESGGIEIGTHNVIPEPSSALLMLVAGAGGWMFRRKLRR
;
A
#
# COMPACT_ATOMS: atom_id res chain seq x y z
N MET A 1 -25.32 -16.11 44.84
CA MET A 1 -25.07 -16.47 43.42
C MET A 1 -24.72 -15.19 42.65
N ARG A 2 -23.44 -14.96 42.34
CA ARG A 2 -22.96 -13.79 41.58
C ARG A 2 -22.80 -14.17 40.11
N LYS A 3 -23.50 -13.48 39.21
CA LYS A 3 -23.32 -13.62 37.76
C LYS A 3 -22.11 -12.80 37.34
N ILE A 4 -21.07 -13.47 36.85
CA ILE A 4 -19.91 -12.83 36.22
C ILE A 4 -20.36 -12.43 34.81
N ILE A 5 -20.25 -11.14 34.50
CA ILE A 5 -20.58 -10.56 33.19
C ILE A 5 -19.29 -10.62 32.36
N THR A 6 -19.26 -11.48 31.35
CA THR A 6 -18.18 -11.51 30.36
C THR A 6 -18.39 -10.34 29.39
N ILE A 7 -17.54 -9.33 29.47
CA ILE A 7 -17.49 -8.23 28.49
C ILE A 7 -16.63 -8.72 27.32
N ALA A 8 -17.28 -9.04 26.20
CA ALA A 8 -16.58 -9.33 24.95
C ALA A 8 -16.16 -7.99 24.33
N THR A 9 -14.88 -7.67 24.42
CA THR A 9 -14.27 -6.55 23.71
C THR A 9 -14.20 -6.91 22.23
N LEU A 10 -15.12 -6.38 21.42
CA LEU A 10 -15.03 -6.44 19.97
C LEU A 10 -13.94 -5.46 19.52
N LEU A 11 -12.79 -6.01 19.11
CA LEU A 11 -11.77 -5.29 18.34
C LEU A 11 -12.41 -4.87 17.02
N ALA A 12 -12.71 -3.58 16.87
CA ALA A 12 -13.03 -3.00 15.57
C ALA A 12 -11.73 -2.94 14.78
N CYS A 13 -11.53 -3.91 13.89
CA CYS A 13 -10.48 -3.82 12.88
C CYS A 13 -10.90 -2.71 11.91
N ASN A 14 -10.17 -1.59 11.90
CA ASN A 14 -10.31 -0.56 10.88
C ASN A 14 -9.82 -1.15 9.56
N ILE A 15 -10.74 -1.72 8.78
CA ILE A 15 -10.43 -2.34 7.50
C ILE A 15 -10.64 -1.27 6.44
N VAL A 16 -9.61 -1.06 5.61
CA VAL A 16 -9.66 -0.10 4.52
C VAL A 16 -9.49 -0.79 3.19
N ASN A 17 -10.18 -0.27 2.17
CA ASN A 17 -10.25 -0.82 0.83
C ASN A 17 -8.96 -0.60 0.05
N ALA A 18 -8.22 -1.68 -0.18
CA ALA A 18 -7.24 -1.73 -1.26
C ALA A 18 -7.99 -1.95 -2.59
N SER A 19 -8.00 -0.97 -3.50
CA SER A 19 -8.55 -1.17 -4.83
C SER A 19 -7.44 -1.75 -5.71
N LEU A 20 -7.53 -3.04 -6.03
CA LEU A 20 -6.62 -3.67 -7.00
C LEU A 20 -6.77 -2.97 -8.35
N MET A 21 -5.91 -2.00 -8.61
CA MET A 21 -5.81 -1.34 -9.90
C MET A 21 -4.64 -1.95 -10.64
N THR A 22 -4.90 -2.96 -11.47
CA THR A 22 -3.89 -3.61 -12.30
C THR A 22 -3.30 -2.66 -13.36
N ASP A 23 -3.98 -1.55 -13.64
CA ASP A 23 -3.59 -0.59 -14.67
C ASP A 23 -3.07 0.74 -14.12
N ALA A 24 -3.03 0.91 -12.79
CA ALA A 24 -2.56 2.13 -12.13
C ALA A 24 -1.03 2.26 -12.12
N VAL A 25 -0.32 1.16 -12.35
CA VAL A 25 1.13 1.13 -12.47
C VAL A 25 1.48 0.65 -13.88
N ARG A 26 2.27 1.43 -14.61
CA ARG A 26 2.73 1.06 -15.96
C ARG A 26 4.23 1.21 -16.03
N LEU A 27 4.88 0.25 -16.66
CA LEU A 27 6.31 0.29 -16.96
C LEU A 27 6.49 0.43 -18.47
N SER A 28 7.25 1.44 -18.89
CA SER A 28 7.58 1.68 -20.31
C SER A 28 9.08 1.92 -20.42
N GLY A 29 9.78 1.23 -21.30
CA GLY A 29 11.23 1.42 -21.43
C GLY A 29 11.91 0.29 -22.18
N VAL A 30 13.17 0.50 -22.55
CA VAL A 30 14.02 -0.48 -23.21
C VAL A 30 15.47 -0.28 -22.83
N GLY A 31 16.25 -1.37 -22.83
CA GLY A 31 17.72 -1.30 -22.75
C GLY A 31 18.27 -0.69 -21.46
N GLY A 32 17.63 -0.96 -20.31
CA GLY A 32 18.10 -0.48 -19.01
C GLY A 32 17.63 0.92 -18.61
N SER A 33 16.71 1.53 -19.35
CA SER A 33 16.03 2.77 -18.95
C SER A 33 14.52 2.58 -19.04
N TYR A 34 13.83 2.82 -17.93
CA TYR A 34 12.40 2.62 -17.79
C TYR A 34 11.72 3.78 -17.10
N ASP A 35 10.48 4.02 -17.49
CA ASP A 35 9.57 4.99 -16.92
C ASP A 35 8.47 4.19 -16.19
N LEU A 36 8.43 4.35 -14.87
CA LEU A 36 7.37 3.83 -14.02
C LEU A 36 6.32 4.93 -13.83
N TRP A 37 5.18 4.73 -14.46
CA TRP A 37 4.03 5.61 -14.36
C TRP A 37 3.15 5.14 -13.21
N LEU A 38 2.86 6.06 -12.31
CA LEU A 38 1.86 5.91 -11.26
C LEU A 38 0.73 6.86 -11.61
N GLU A 39 -0.49 6.35 -11.76
CA GLU A 39 -1.68 7.15 -12.05
C GLU A 39 -2.38 7.50 -10.71
N PRO A 40 -2.07 8.66 -10.08
CA PRO A 40 -2.76 9.06 -8.87
C PRO A 40 -4.20 9.45 -9.19
N GLN A 41 -5.11 9.15 -8.27
CA GLN A 41 -6.55 9.43 -8.37
C GLN A 41 -6.92 10.90 -8.67
N SER A 42 -6.01 11.86 -8.49
CA SER A 42 -6.39 13.28 -8.42
C SER A 42 -5.37 14.32 -8.89
N TYR A 43 -4.09 13.99 -9.17
CA TYR A 43 -3.04 15.00 -9.36
C TYR A 43 -2.19 14.91 -10.64
N GLY A 44 -2.61 14.12 -11.62
CA GLY A 44 -1.87 13.93 -12.87
C GLY A 44 -0.71 12.95 -12.71
N ASP A 45 -0.26 12.41 -13.84
CA ASP A 45 0.68 11.29 -13.85
C ASP A 45 2.01 11.65 -13.19
N SER A 46 2.47 10.79 -12.28
CA SER A 46 3.82 10.85 -11.71
C SER A 46 4.69 9.81 -12.42
N VAL A 47 5.87 10.23 -12.89
CA VAL A 47 6.81 9.36 -13.61
C VAL A 47 8.09 9.22 -12.80
N ILE A 48 8.53 7.98 -12.62
CA ILE A 48 9.81 7.68 -11.98
C ILE A 48 10.68 6.94 -12.98
N PHE A 49 11.90 7.43 -13.18
CA PHE A 49 12.85 6.80 -14.07
C PHE A 49 13.62 5.73 -13.32
N LEU A 50 13.55 4.49 -13.78
CA LEU A 50 14.33 3.38 -13.32
C LEU A 50 15.45 3.13 -14.33
N SER A 51 16.69 3.35 -13.90
CA SER A 51 17.87 2.95 -14.66
C SER A 51 18.38 1.61 -14.11
N VAL A 52 18.55 0.63 -14.99
CA VAL A 52 19.05 -0.70 -14.66
C VAL A 52 20.36 -0.93 -15.40
N ALA A 53 21.43 -1.14 -14.65
CA ALA A 53 22.76 -1.43 -15.16
C ALA A 53 23.48 -2.40 -14.22
N ASP A 54 24.26 -3.33 -14.77
CA ASP A 54 25.15 -4.21 -14.01
C ASP A 54 24.46 -4.94 -12.83
N LEU A 55 23.25 -5.46 -13.04
CA LEU A 55 22.42 -6.13 -12.01
C LEU A 55 22.03 -5.20 -10.85
N ALA A 56 22.00 -3.90 -11.07
CA ALA A 56 21.57 -2.94 -10.08
C ALA A 56 20.54 -1.97 -10.66
N MET A 57 19.57 -1.57 -9.84
CA MET A 57 18.56 -0.58 -10.19
C MET A 57 18.83 0.72 -9.44
N THR A 58 18.75 1.83 -10.16
CA THR A 58 18.81 3.19 -9.64
C THR A 58 17.54 3.90 -10.04
N MET A 59 16.83 4.54 -9.11
CA MET A 59 15.66 5.36 -9.42
C MET A 59 16.06 6.83 -9.36
N THR A 60 15.68 7.55 -10.40
CA THR A 60 15.84 8.98 -10.53
C THR A 60 14.47 9.60 -10.83
N HIS A 61 14.22 10.77 -10.24
CA HIS A 61 13.02 11.53 -10.52
C HIS A 61 13.30 12.57 -11.60
N GLU A 62 12.47 12.62 -12.64
CA GLU A 62 12.50 13.68 -13.65
C GLU A 62 11.05 14.17 -13.87
N GLY A 63 10.78 15.43 -13.51
CA GLY A 63 9.43 15.99 -13.52
C GLY A 63 9.26 17.22 -12.62
N GLY A 64 8.19 17.98 -12.87
CA GLY A 64 7.76 19.09 -12.01
C GLY A 64 7.32 18.59 -10.63
N ALA A 65 7.33 19.48 -9.63
CA ALA A 65 7.17 19.16 -8.21
C ALA A 65 6.08 18.12 -7.92
N LEU A 66 6.48 16.85 -7.76
CA LEU A 66 6.23 15.96 -6.62
C LEU A 66 7.09 14.68 -6.80
N PRO A 67 7.99 14.36 -5.83
CA PRO A 67 7.61 13.34 -4.85
C PRO A 67 8.31 13.52 -3.48
N HIS A 68 8.22 14.69 -2.83
CA HIS A 68 8.53 14.78 -1.38
C HIS A 68 7.57 13.96 -0.50
N GLN A 69 6.69 13.17 -1.11
CA GLN A 69 5.55 12.55 -0.47
C GLN A 69 5.41 11.07 -0.75
N ALA A 70 6.38 10.46 -1.42
CA ALA A 70 6.40 9.01 -1.60
C ALA A 70 7.68 8.45 -1.00
N ASP A 71 7.53 7.52 -0.07
CA ASP A 71 8.64 6.78 0.51
C ASP A 71 8.65 5.38 -0.11
N TRP A 72 9.83 4.95 -0.54
CA TRP A 72 10.04 3.71 -1.29
C TRP A 72 10.76 2.69 -0.43
N TYR A 73 10.37 1.42 -0.53
CA TYR A 73 10.92 0.36 0.30
C TYR A 73 11.11 -0.92 -0.49
N VAL A 74 12.18 -1.65 -0.21
CA VAL A 74 12.28 -3.05 -0.62
C VAL A 74 11.47 -3.88 0.37
N VAL A 75 10.53 -4.64 -0.16
CA VAL A 75 9.59 -5.46 0.61
C VAL A 75 9.61 -6.91 0.09
N ASN A 76 9.06 -7.84 0.86
CA ASN A 76 8.95 -9.25 0.48
C ASN A 76 7.48 -9.66 0.38
N VAL A 77 7.23 -10.76 -0.33
CA VAL A 77 5.91 -11.39 -0.36
C VAL A 77 5.43 -11.72 1.06
N ASP A 78 4.13 -11.59 1.30
CA ASP A 78 3.45 -11.80 2.59
C ASP A 78 3.80 -10.77 3.68
N ASP A 79 4.62 -9.76 3.38
CA ASP A 79 4.85 -8.65 4.31
C ASP A 79 3.56 -7.83 4.49
N GLU A 80 3.27 -7.44 5.74
CA GLU A 80 2.19 -6.49 6.04
C GLU A 80 2.75 -5.06 5.96
N PHE A 81 2.58 -4.41 4.81
CA PHE A 81 3.14 -3.09 4.54
C PHE A 81 2.23 -1.98 5.10
N THR A 82 2.44 -1.64 6.37
CA THR A 82 1.65 -0.69 7.17
C THR A 82 2.54 0.44 7.75
N PRO A 83 1.98 1.59 8.17
CA PRO A 83 2.72 2.62 8.87
C PRO A 83 3.44 2.11 10.13
N GLU A 84 2.81 1.18 10.86
CA GLU A 84 3.37 0.62 12.09
C GLU A 84 4.66 -0.16 11.78
N ASN A 85 4.61 -1.07 10.82
CA ASN A 85 5.79 -1.86 10.44
C ASN A 85 6.89 -1.01 9.79
N ILE A 86 6.54 0.04 9.04
CA ILE A 86 7.50 1.03 8.54
C ILE A 86 8.19 1.75 9.71
N SER A 87 7.43 2.20 10.71
CA SER A 87 7.99 2.91 11.88
C SER A 87 8.87 2.05 12.78
N LEU A 88 8.78 0.73 12.64
CA LEU A 88 9.63 -0.27 13.29
C LEU A 88 10.87 -0.64 12.47
N ASP A 89 11.15 0.08 11.37
CA ASP A 89 12.26 -0.17 10.45
C ASP A 89 12.29 -1.61 9.91
N MET A 90 11.12 -2.23 9.71
CA MET A 90 11.04 -3.60 9.20
C MET A 90 11.40 -3.73 7.71
N PHE A 91 11.36 -2.62 6.97
CA PHE A 91 11.63 -2.57 5.53
C PHE A 91 12.87 -1.74 5.25
N SER A 92 13.64 -2.14 4.24
CA SER A 92 14.81 -1.36 3.82
C SER A 92 14.33 -0.16 2.99
N PRO A 93 14.52 1.09 3.46
CA PRO A 93 14.14 2.26 2.68
C PRO A 93 15.01 2.34 1.43
N TYR A 94 14.41 2.82 0.36
CA TYR A 94 15.09 3.05 -0.89
C TYR A 94 15.22 4.53 -1.17
N GLU A 95 16.46 5.01 -1.11
CA GLU A 95 16.81 6.40 -1.33
C GLU A 95 16.97 6.68 -2.82
N MET A 96 16.38 7.78 -3.30
CA MET A 96 16.53 8.21 -4.69
C MET A 96 18.01 8.42 -5.04
N GLY A 97 18.43 7.90 -6.19
CA GLY A 97 19.83 7.89 -6.63
C GLY A 97 20.72 6.83 -5.97
N SER A 98 20.20 6.04 -5.02
CA SER A 98 20.92 4.87 -4.50
C SER A 98 20.76 3.67 -5.44
N SER A 99 21.69 2.73 -5.37
CA SER A 99 21.67 1.53 -6.21
C SER A 99 21.30 0.30 -5.37
N ILE A 100 20.27 -0.44 -5.77
CA ILE A 100 19.90 -1.73 -5.15
C ILE A 100 20.37 -2.88 -6.06
N PRO A 101 21.03 -3.91 -5.50
CA PRO A 101 21.27 -5.17 -6.20
C PRO A 101 19.95 -5.85 -6.59
N LEU A 102 19.78 -6.15 -7.88
CA LEU A 102 18.59 -6.80 -8.41
C LEU A 102 18.66 -8.31 -8.20
N ALA A 103 17.69 -8.83 -7.44
CA ALA A 103 17.33 -10.23 -7.53
C ALA A 103 16.56 -10.50 -8.83
N PRO A 104 16.51 -11.76 -9.34
CA PRO A 104 15.73 -12.10 -10.53
C PRO A 104 14.25 -11.70 -10.46
N SER A 105 13.70 -11.64 -9.24
CA SER A 105 12.42 -11.01 -8.96
C SER A 105 12.50 -10.31 -7.60
N PHE A 106 11.88 -9.14 -7.50
CA PHE A 106 11.82 -8.36 -6.27
C PHE A 106 10.52 -7.56 -6.20
N TYR A 107 10.14 -7.18 -4.97
CA TYR A 107 8.99 -6.31 -4.73
C TYR A 107 9.47 -4.95 -4.26
N LEU A 108 8.83 -3.91 -4.78
CA LEU A 108 9.04 -2.54 -4.39
C LEU A 108 7.72 -2.01 -3.80
N GLY A 109 7.76 -1.64 -2.53
CA GLY A 109 6.68 -0.98 -1.81
C GLY A 109 6.78 0.53 -1.93
N VAL A 110 5.63 1.19 -2.02
CA VAL A 110 5.53 2.64 -2.02
C VAL A 110 4.44 3.07 -1.05
N THR A 111 4.72 4.09 -0.26
CA THR A 111 3.70 4.74 0.55
C THR A 111 3.64 6.23 0.25
N ALA A 112 2.43 6.79 0.16
CA ALA A 112 2.21 8.19 -0.15
C ALA A 112 1.05 8.80 0.63
N SER A 113 0.96 10.13 0.59
CA SER A 113 -0.19 10.89 1.09
C SER A 113 -1.09 11.29 -0.07
N THR A 114 -2.40 11.04 0.01
CA THR A 114 -3.36 11.38 -1.05
C THR A 114 -3.73 12.87 -1.12
N LEU A 115 -3.61 13.61 -0.01
CA LEU A 115 -4.35 14.87 0.15
C LEU A 115 -3.55 16.04 0.75
N ASP A 116 -2.26 15.89 1.03
CA ASP A 116 -1.54 16.92 1.77
C ASP A 116 -0.40 17.57 0.98
N LEU A 117 -0.13 18.84 1.24
CA LEU A 117 0.99 19.61 0.70
C LEU A 117 2.29 19.35 1.49
N GLY A 118 2.52 18.10 1.91
CA GLY A 118 3.81 17.65 2.45
C GLY A 118 3.89 17.28 3.93
N TYR A 119 2.80 17.19 4.69
CA TYR A 119 2.86 16.84 6.13
C TYR A 119 1.81 15.82 6.61
N GLY A 120 1.03 15.25 5.69
CA GLY A 120 -0.05 14.34 6.03
C GLY A 120 0.42 12.95 6.40
N ALA A 121 -0.36 12.26 7.24
CA ALA A 121 -0.16 10.84 7.50
C ALA A 121 -0.19 10.06 6.17
N ARG A 122 0.79 9.18 5.99
CA ARG A 122 0.82 8.24 4.86
C ARG A 122 -0.42 7.35 4.93
N ASN A 123 -1.28 7.46 3.94
CA ASN A 123 -2.56 6.77 3.88
C ASN A 123 -2.77 6.08 2.53
N SER A 124 -1.77 6.04 1.66
CA SER A 124 -1.82 5.28 0.42
C SER A 124 -0.63 4.35 0.36
N PHE A 125 -0.88 3.11 0.00
CA PHE A 125 0.11 2.04 -0.02
C PHE A 125 0.04 1.33 -1.34
N GLY A 126 1.16 0.98 -1.93
CA GLY A 126 1.19 0.20 -3.15
C GLY A 126 2.42 -0.68 -3.18
N TRP A 127 2.38 -1.67 -4.05
CA TRP A 127 3.54 -2.47 -4.35
C TRP A 127 3.54 -2.88 -5.82
N ALA A 128 4.74 -3.11 -6.34
CA ALA A 128 4.96 -3.65 -7.67
C ALA A 128 6.00 -4.75 -7.60
N LYS A 129 5.73 -5.86 -8.29
CA LYS A 129 6.64 -6.97 -8.47
C LYS A 129 7.32 -6.83 -9.82
N PHE A 130 8.64 -6.79 -9.78
CA PHE A 130 9.45 -6.71 -10.97
C PHE A 130 10.15 -8.05 -11.22
N GLY A 131 10.27 -8.40 -12.49
CA GLY A 131 11.14 -9.46 -12.98
C GLY A 131 12.33 -8.85 -13.71
N TYR A 132 13.50 -9.43 -13.55
CA TYR A 132 14.71 -9.03 -14.26
C TYR A 132 15.33 -10.24 -14.97
N GLU A 133 15.37 -10.20 -16.30
CA GLU A 133 15.92 -11.28 -17.12
C GLU A 133 17.41 -11.08 -17.41
N LEU A 134 18.11 -12.20 -17.67
CA LEU A 134 19.50 -12.26 -18.15
C LEU A 134 19.58 -11.65 -19.56
N GLY A 135 19.65 -10.33 -19.61
CA GLY A 135 19.53 -9.52 -20.81
C GLY A 135 19.35 -8.03 -20.53
N GLY A 136 19.11 -7.66 -19.28
CA GLY A 136 18.94 -6.26 -18.88
C GLY A 136 17.48 -5.81 -18.89
N GLU A 137 16.54 -6.71 -19.20
CA GLU A 137 15.14 -6.35 -19.35
C GLU A 137 14.40 -6.42 -18.02
N LEU A 138 13.93 -5.26 -17.55
CA LEU A 138 13.02 -5.14 -16.42
C LEU A 138 11.58 -5.27 -16.92
N THR A 139 10.82 -6.16 -16.28
CA THR A 139 9.40 -6.40 -16.58
C THR A 139 8.56 -6.14 -15.34
N LEU A 140 7.43 -5.46 -15.50
CA LEU A 140 6.41 -5.35 -14.46
C LEU A 140 5.53 -6.60 -14.52
N GLN A 141 5.56 -7.42 -13.47
CA GLN A 141 4.80 -8.67 -13.42
C GLN A 141 3.44 -8.47 -12.80
N GLU A 142 3.40 -7.84 -11.62
CA GLU A 142 2.21 -7.65 -10.80
C GLU A 142 2.30 -6.31 -10.07
N SER A 143 1.15 -5.71 -9.74
CA SER A 143 1.09 -4.55 -8.86
C SER A 143 -0.26 -4.45 -8.17
N ALA A 144 -0.30 -3.74 -7.04
CA ALA A 144 -1.52 -3.39 -6.33
C ALA A 144 -1.36 -2.04 -5.62
N VAL A 145 -2.48 -1.35 -5.42
CA VAL A 145 -2.55 -0.07 -4.71
C VAL A 145 -3.73 -0.09 -3.74
N ALA A 146 -3.57 0.58 -2.61
CA ALA A 146 -4.57 0.79 -1.59
C ALA A 146 -4.61 2.27 -1.22
N TYR A 147 -5.71 2.93 -1.57
CA TYR A 147 -5.91 4.35 -1.28
C TYR A 147 -6.65 4.52 0.04
N GLU A 148 -6.30 5.58 0.75
CA GLU A 148 -6.86 5.93 2.07
C GLU A 148 -6.76 4.79 3.11
N SER A 149 -5.86 3.84 2.91
CA SER A 149 -5.68 2.62 3.70
C SER A 149 -4.72 2.77 4.87
N GLY A 150 -4.86 1.88 5.86
CA GLY A 150 -3.89 1.67 6.93
C GLY A 150 -2.73 0.73 6.53
N GLY A 151 -2.74 0.19 5.32
CA GLY A 151 -1.68 -0.67 4.79
C GLY A 151 -2.11 -1.56 3.63
N ILE A 152 -1.21 -2.44 3.20
CA ILE A 152 -1.43 -3.45 2.16
C ILE A 152 -0.57 -4.68 2.45
N GLU A 153 -1.04 -5.88 2.14
CA GLU A 153 -0.22 -7.10 2.17
C GLU A 153 0.49 -7.27 0.81
N ILE A 154 1.78 -7.60 0.83
CA ILE A 154 2.58 -7.70 -0.38
C ILE A 154 2.34 -9.03 -1.10
N GLY A 155 2.13 -8.98 -2.42
CA GLY A 155 1.93 -10.17 -3.25
C GLY A 155 0.56 -10.81 -3.12
N THR A 156 -0.36 -10.25 -2.32
CA THR A 156 -1.75 -10.72 -2.29
C THR A 156 -2.58 -10.08 -3.41
N HIS A 157 -3.40 -10.89 -4.06
CA HIS A 157 -4.47 -10.41 -4.95
C HIS A 157 -5.81 -10.31 -4.21
N ASN A 158 -5.87 -10.80 -2.98
CA ASN A 158 -7.07 -10.74 -2.19
C ASN A 158 -7.18 -9.35 -1.58
N VAL A 159 -8.14 -8.58 -2.07
CA VAL A 159 -8.61 -7.42 -1.33
C VAL A 159 -9.05 -7.90 0.04
N ILE A 160 -8.46 -7.36 1.11
CA ILE A 160 -8.89 -7.65 2.48
C ILE A 160 -10.39 -7.31 2.54
N PRO A 161 -11.29 -8.30 2.72
CA PRO A 161 -12.72 -8.06 2.61
C PRO A 161 -13.15 -7.03 3.65
N GLU A 162 -13.93 -6.03 3.22
CA GLU A 162 -14.57 -5.09 4.13
C GLU A 162 -15.21 -5.85 5.30
N PRO A 163 -15.20 -5.30 6.53
CA PRO A 163 -16.05 -5.81 7.59
C PRO A 163 -17.45 -5.52 7.09
N SER A 164 -18.10 -6.55 6.53
CA SER A 164 -19.33 -6.41 5.77
C SER A 164 -20.26 -5.39 6.44
N SER A 165 -20.85 -4.49 5.67
CA SER A 165 -21.84 -3.51 6.18
C SER A 165 -22.95 -4.19 7.01
N ALA A 166 -23.15 -5.50 6.80
CA ALA A 166 -23.96 -6.38 7.62
C ALA A 166 -23.52 -6.43 9.10
N LEU A 167 -22.22 -6.49 9.41
CA LEU A 167 -21.68 -6.45 10.77
C LEU A 167 -21.94 -5.10 11.45
N LEU A 168 -21.71 -3.99 10.74
CA LEU A 168 -22.04 -2.64 11.24
C LEU A 168 -23.55 -2.47 11.49
N MET A 169 -24.39 -2.98 10.59
CA MET A 169 -25.85 -2.99 10.79
C MET A 169 -26.27 -3.88 11.97
N LEU A 170 -25.59 -5.01 12.20
CA LEU A 170 -25.85 -5.88 13.36
C LEU A 170 -25.48 -5.20 14.68
N VAL A 171 -24.33 -4.53 14.75
CA VAL A 171 -23.91 -3.79 15.95
C VAL A 171 -24.85 -2.60 16.22
N ALA A 172 -25.21 -1.84 15.19
CA ALA A 172 -26.18 -0.74 15.30
C ALA A 172 -27.57 -1.25 15.74
N GLY A 173 -28.03 -2.36 15.19
CA GLY A 173 -29.30 -2.99 15.55
C GLY A 173 -29.33 -3.53 16.98
N ALA A 174 -28.25 -4.19 17.43
CA ALA A 174 -28.13 -4.71 18.79
C ALA A 174 -28.08 -3.59 19.84
N GLY A 175 -27.36 -2.50 19.56
CA GLY A 175 -27.33 -1.30 20.40
C GLY A 175 -28.71 -0.63 20.51
N GLY A 176 -29.40 -0.44 19.39
CA GLY A 176 -30.73 0.18 19.37
C GLY A 176 -31.80 -0.60 20.15
N TRP A 177 -31.73 -1.93 20.16
CA TRP A 177 -32.67 -2.76 20.90
C TRP A 177 -32.48 -2.68 22.42
N MET A 178 -31.24 -2.55 22.89
CA MET A 178 -30.94 -2.39 24.31
C MET A 178 -31.42 -1.03 24.85
N PHE A 179 -31.30 0.06 24.08
CA PHE A 179 -31.80 1.38 24.50
C PHE A 179 -33.34 1.43 24.56
N ARG A 180 -34.06 0.77 23.65
CA ARG A 180 -35.54 0.74 23.67
C ARG A 180 -36.13 0.07 24.91
N ARG A 181 -35.41 -0.88 25.53
CA ARG A 181 -35.88 -1.55 26.75
C ARG A 181 -35.77 -0.70 28.00
N LYS A 182 -34.91 0.32 28.01
CA LYS A 182 -34.70 1.19 29.17
C LYS A 182 -35.72 2.34 29.28
N LEU A 183 -36.38 2.69 28.17
CA LEU A 183 -37.40 3.76 28.10
C LEU A 183 -38.83 3.27 28.41
N ARG A 184 -39.05 1.97 28.64
CA ARG A 184 -40.37 1.40 28.97
C ARG A 184 -40.49 0.95 30.44
N ARG A 185 -39.61 1.44 31.31
CA ARG A 185 -39.72 1.33 32.77
C ARG A 185 -39.64 2.73 33.35
#